data_AF-A0A534WYP7-F1
#
_entry.id   AF-A0A534WYP7-F1
#
_cell.length_a   1.000
_cell.length_b   1.000
_cell.length_c   1.000
_cell.angle_alpha   90.00
_cell.angle_beta   90.00
_cell.angle_gamma   90.00
#
_symmetry.space_group_name_H-M   'P 1'
#
loop_
_entity.id
_entity.type
_entity.pdbx_description
1 polymer ?
#
loop_
_entity_poly.entity_id
_entity_poly.type
_entity_poly.pdbx_seq_one_letter_code
_entity_poly.pdbx_strand_id
1 'polypeptide(L)'
;MRFRIAVLVFLLACTPARAAFHLALIDEVMSGAGGNANVQLVEIRMLAMFQSSVAATRLTALNCDGTSFAVLLQVPFNVPNSGANVRWLMASPNDATFSAASGIHADFYWDNASAGNIDPTCGMVCWGAPGGFVPPPATWDPSDPNQYTDCVAYGGYTGTRKTMPGYMGGPTAGTPTTSAPGDSTHSLSRSRNTNDNAADFGLACPTPTNNGVSGMPGMIGDFGPCTEPTTTTSTTHTTTTTLRPTTTTIPPGTDLPISGKKLLLKEDPANPAKRKLVAFSHDAGINLGAGNGSPDDPTLGGASLRVHSKAGCGTAGAQACDDTYSLPVGTWKLIGKAGQNKGYIYKDPTLANGPIRSAAVKAGKAHTVLVMGKGSGLGDGVGSDPSPVDVVLKLGAKRYCMSFGGTEKLKVGKKATLQNAPVPGACPP
;
A
#
# COMPACT_ATOMS: atom_id res chain seq x y z
N MET A 1 -44.26 -14.91 -54.02
CA MET A 1 -42.82 -14.69 -54.30
C MET A 1 -42.16 -14.29 -52.98
N ARG A 2 -41.32 -15.18 -52.43
CA ARG A 2 -40.70 -15.08 -51.11
C ARG A 2 -39.43 -14.22 -51.22
N PHE A 3 -39.32 -13.12 -50.47
CA PHE A 3 -38.03 -12.43 -50.29
C PHE A 3 -37.50 -12.69 -48.89
N ARG A 4 -36.33 -13.36 -48.86
CA ARG A 4 -35.60 -13.80 -47.68
C ARG A 4 -34.84 -12.60 -47.09
N ILE A 5 -35.06 -12.31 -45.81
CA ILE A 5 -34.18 -11.43 -45.04
C ILE A 5 -32.96 -12.27 -44.65
N ALA A 6 -31.81 -11.98 -45.23
CA ALA A 6 -30.53 -12.52 -44.78
C ALA A 6 -30.04 -11.68 -43.59
N VAL A 7 -30.16 -12.23 -42.38
CA VAL A 7 -29.52 -11.67 -41.19
C VAL A 7 -28.06 -12.12 -41.22
N LEU A 8 -27.16 -11.19 -41.55
CA LEU A 8 -25.73 -11.38 -41.44
C LEU A 8 -25.36 -11.32 -39.96
N VAL A 9 -25.17 -12.48 -39.33
CA VAL A 9 -24.62 -12.58 -37.97
C VAL A 9 -23.12 -12.33 -38.06
N PHE A 10 -22.68 -11.13 -37.69
CA PHE A 10 -21.28 -10.86 -37.40
C PHE A 10 -20.90 -11.63 -36.12
N LEU A 11 -20.29 -12.80 -36.28
CA LEU A 11 -19.48 -13.41 -35.23
C LEU A 11 -18.27 -12.50 -35.02
N LEU A 12 -18.40 -11.51 -34.14
CA LEU A 12 -17.23 -10.93 -33.50
C LEU A 12 -16.56 -12.09 -32.75
N ALA A 13 -15.46 -12.60 -33.29
CA ALA A 13 -14.52 -13.39 -32.54
C ALA A 13 -14.11 -12.54 -31.33
N CYS A 14 -14.67 -12.85 -30.17
CA CYS A 14 -14.25 -12.27 -28.91
C CYS A 14 -12.78 -12.64 -28.77
N THR A 15 -11.87 -11.72 -29.08
CA THR A 15 -10.45 -11.91 -28.75
C THR A 15 -10.41 -12.19 -27.25
N PRO A 16 -9.74 -13.26 -26.79
CA PRO A 16 -9.67 -13.55 -25.37
C PRO A 16 -9.14 -12.29 -24.67
N ALA A 17 -9.93 -11.74 -23.75
CA ALA A 17 -9.51 -10.65 -22.90
C ALA A 17 -8.35 -11.17 -22.05
N ARG A 18 -7.13 -10.98 -22.51
CA ARG A 18 -5.94 -11.32 -21.73
C ARG A 18 -5.92 -10.32 -20.57
N ALA A 19 -6.06 -10.84 -19.35
CA ALA A 19 -5.79 -10.12 -18.11
C ALA A 19 -4.46 -9.37 -18.22
N ALA A 20 -4.30 -8.21 -17.59
CA ALA A 20 -3.17 -7.32 -17.84
C ALA A 20 -2.24 -7.25 -16.63
N PHE A 21 -0.92 -7.21 -16.81
CA PHE A 21 0.08 -7.27 -15.72
C PHE A 21 0.46 -5.91 -15.12
N HIS A 22 0.00 -4.81 -15.72
CA HIS A 22 0.56 -3.48 -15.50
C HIS A 22 0.13 -2.83 -14.18
N LEU A 23 -0.94 -3.28 -13.51
CA LEU A 23 -1.29 -2.84 -12.15
C LEU A 23 -0.54 -3.70 -11.12
N ALA A 24 0.77 -3.77 -11.24
CA ALA A 24 1.68 -4.43 -10.33
C ALA A 24 2.98 -3.60 -10.22
N LEU A 25 3.73 -3.82 -9.15
CA LEU A 25 4.97 -3.09 -8.87
C LEU A 25 6.01 -4.02 -8.24
N ILE A 26 7.27 -3.63 -8.28
CA ILE A 26 8.35 -4.30 -7.54
C ILE A 26 8.17 -3.96 -6.06
N ASP A 27 8.02 -4.98 -5.21
CA ASP A 27 7.81 -4.83 -3.77
C ASP A 27 9.09 -5.06 -2.96
N GLU A 28 9.98 -5.94 -3.45
CA GLU A 28 11.23 -6.30 -2.76
C GLU A 28 12.33 -6.58 -3.79
N VAL A 29 13.55 -6.11 -3.51
CA VAL A 29 14.77 -6.44 -4.26
C VAL A 29 15.86 -6.82 -3.27
N MET A 30 16.52 -7.95 -3.48
CA MET A 30 17.67 -8.35 -2.68
C MET A 30 18.78 -8.93 -3.55
N SER A 31 20.01 -8.51 -3.34
CA SER A 31 21.23 -9.10 -3.89
C SER A 31 22.09 -9.58 -2.73
N GLY A 32 22.57 -10.83 -2.81
CA GLY A 32 23.41 -11.39 -1.75
C GLY A 32 22.64 -11.96 -0.56
N ALA A 33 21.42 -12.46 -0.77
CA ALA A 33 20.55 -12.93 0.29
C ALA A 33 21.19 -14.04 1.14
N GLY A 34 21.04 -13.94 2.47
CA GLY A 34 21.63 -14.89 3.42
C GLY A 34 23.17 -14.91 3.38
N GLY A 35 23.81 -13.81 2.94
CA GLY A 35 25.26 -13.74 2.77
C GLY A 35 25.80 -14.46 1.53
N ASN A 36 24.94 -14.98 0.65
CA ASN A 36 25.34 -15.65 -0.58
C ASN A 36 25.13 -14.73 -1.78
N ALA A 37 26.23 -14.24 -2.37
CA ALA A 37 26.22 -13.34 -3.54
C ALA A 37 25.41 -13.88 -4.74
N ASN A 38 25.27 -15.21 -4.86
CA ASN A 38 24.52 -15.81 -5.95
C ASN A 38 23.01 -15.85 -5.70
N VAL A 39 22.55 -15.65 -4.46
CA VAL A 39 21.12 -15.65 -4.14
C VAL A 39 20.62 -14.21 -4.24
N GLN A 40 19.83 -13.95 -5.28
CA GLN A 40 19.19 -12.66 -5.52
C GLN A 40 17.71 -12.87 -5.79
N LEU A 41 16.88 -11.89 -5.46
CA LEU A 41 15.44 -11.96 -5.68
C LEU A 41 14.84 -10.63 -6.08
N VAL A 42 13.72 -10.72 -6.79
CA VAL A 42 12.82 -9.61 -7.09
C VAL A 42 11.40 -10.09 -6.89
N GLU A 43 10.69 -9.47 -5.95
CA GLU A 43 9.29 -9.74 -5.69
C GLU A 43 8.42 -8.70 -6.38
N ILE A 44 7.34 -9.15 -7.00
CA ILE A 44 6.33 -8.30 -7.61
C ILE A 44 5.02 -8.42 -6.83
N ARG A 45 4.44 -7.29 -6.44
CA ARG A 45 3.12 -7.21 -5.81
C ARG A 45 2.08 -6.71 -6.80
N MET A 46 1.00 -7.47 -6.94
CA MET A 46 -0.19 -7.11 -7.70
C MET A 46 -1.05 -6.13 -6.90
N LEU A 47 -1.54 -5.08 -7.55
CA LEU A 47 -2.36 -4.03 -6.92
C LEU A 47 -3.86 -4.22 -7.16
N ALA A 48 -4.21 -5.13 -8.06
CA ALA A 48 -5.58 -5.41 -8.45
C ALA A 48 -5.76 -6.90 -8.78
N MET A 49 -7.01 -7.30 -8.97
CA MET A 49 -7.32 -8.58 -9.62
C MET A 49 -6.94 -8.56 -11.10
N PHE A 50 -6.82 -9.75 -11.70
CA PHE A 50 -6.48 -9.96 -13.12
C PHE A 50 -5.09 -9.45 -13.54
N GLN A 51 -4.09 -9.59 -12.65
CA GLN A 51 -2.68 -9.23 -12.86
C GLN A 51 -1.73 -10.44 -13.05
N SER A 52 -2.29 -11.63 -13.27
CA SER A 52 -1.52 -12.87 -13.41
C SER A 52 -0.87 -13.09 -14.79
N SER A 53 -1.22 -12.28 -15.79
CA SER A 53 -0.70 -12.43 -17.16
C SER A 53 0.69 -11.84 -17.36
N VAL A 54 1.70 -12.43 -16.70
CA VAL A 54 3.07 -11.91 -16.67
C VAL A 54 3.99 -12.53 -17.73
N ALA A 55 3.52 -13.53 -18.49
CA ALA A 55 4.32 -14.18 -19.52
C ALA A 55 4.88 -13.17 -20.53
N ALA A 56 6.12 -13.41 -20.96
CA ALA A 56 6.92 -12.58 -21.86
C ALA A 56 7.33 -11.19 -21.32
N THR A 57 6.94 -10.80 -20.11
CA THR A 57 7.55 -9.64 -19.44
C THR A 57 9.03 -9.91 -19.15
N ARG A 58 9.81 -8.83 -18.92
CA ARG A 58 11.24 -8.93 -18.63
C ARG A 58 11.57 -8.47 -17.23
N LEU A 59 12.60 -9.08 -16.65
CA LEU A 59 13.39 -8.53 -15.56
C LEU A 59 14.72 -8.05 -16.15
N THR A 60 15.13 -6.83 -15.82
CA THR A 60 16.36 -6.23 -16.36
C THR A 60 17.07 -5.44 -15.27
N ALA A 61 18.39 -5.64 -15.18
CA ALA A 61 19.26 -4.88 -14.29
C ALA A 61 20.13 -3.93 -15.11
N LEU A 62 20.22 -2.68 -14.68
CA LEU A 62 21.10 -1.65 -15.22
C LEU A 62 22.22 -1.39 -14.21
N ASN A 63 23.43 -1.15 -14.73
CA ASN A 63 24.57 -0.74 -13.90
C ASN A 63 24.37 0.66 -13.31
N CYS A 64 25.29 1.10 -12.44
CA CYS A 64 25.13 2.32 -11.64
C CYS A 64 24.89 3.61 -12.44
N ASP A 65 25.43 3.71 -13.66
CA ASP A 65 25.25 4.88 -14.53
C ASP A 65 24.26 4.65 -15.68
N GLY A 66 23.65 3.46 -15.75
CA GLY A 66 22.69 3.08 -16.77
C GLY A 66 23.28 2.90 -18.17
N THR A 67 24.61 2.86 -18.31
CA THR A 67 25.29 2.69 -19.61
C THR A 67 25.30 1.25 -20.11
N SER A 68 25.10 0.29 -19.20
CA SER A 68 25.00 -1.13 -19.54
C SER A 68 23.84 -1.78 -18.79
N PHE A 69 23.29 -2.83 -19.39
CA PHE A 69 22.16 -3.56 -18.84
C PHE A 69 22.28 -5.06 -19.13
N ALA A 70 21.55 -5.85 -18.35
CA ALA A 70 21.40 -7.27 -18.52
C ALA A 70 19.92 -7.66 -18.39
N VAL A 71 19.36 -8.33 -19.41
CA VAL A 71 18.03 -8.93 -19.31
C VAL A 71 18.18 -10.24 -18.55
N LEU A 72 17.88 -10.21 -17.26
CA LEU A 72 18.07 -11.33 -16.35
C LEU A 72 17.09 -12.46 -16.64
N LEU A 73 15.83 -12.12 -16.91
CA LEU A 73 14.77 -13.10 -17.13
C LEU A 73 13.77 -12.57 -18.16
N GLN A 74 13.34 -13.45 -19.07
CA GLN A 74 12.07 -13.30 -19.76
C GLN A 74 11.09 -14.30 -19.15
N VAL A 75 9.98 -13.81 -18.61
CA VAL A 75 9.04 -14.64 -17.85
C VAL A 75 8.39 -15.67 -18.78
N PRO A 76 8.54 -16.98 -18.52
CA PRO A 76 8.17 -18.02 -19.48
C PRO A 76 6.66 -18.29 -19.56
N PHE A 77 5.93 -18.11 -18.46
CA PHE A 77 4.49 -18.37 -18.38
C PHE A 77 3.82 -17.49 -17.32
N ASN A 78 2.48 -17.51 -17.31
CA ASN A 78 1.68 -16.75 -16.34
C ASN A 78 1.70 -17.41 -14.96
N VAL A 79 1.56 -16.60 -13.92
CA VAL A 79 1.40 -17.10 -12.55
C VAL A 79 -0.06 -17.49 -12.29
N PRO A 80 -0.34 -18.47 -11.40
CA PRO A 80 -1.68 -19.05 -11.27
C PRO A 80 -2.69 -18.18 -10.51
N ASN A 81 -2.24 -17.37 -9.56
CA ASN A 81 -3.07 -16.60 -8.64
C ASN A 81 -3.01 -15.09 -8.93
N SER A 82 -4.14 -14.42 -8.72
CA SER A 82 -4.24 -12.99 -8.89
C SER A 82 -5.15 -12.35 -7.84
N GLY A 83 -4.83 -11.12 -7.46
CA GLY A 83 -5.60 -10.35 -6.48
C GLY A 83 -4.80 -9.15 -6.00
N ALA A 84 -5.48 -8.22 -5.36
CA ALA A 84 -4.78 -7.15 -4.66
C ALA A 84 -3.90 -7.75 -3.56
N ASN A 85 -2.66 -7.28 -3.45
CA ASN A 85 -1.65 -7.74 -2.51
C ASN A 85 -1.20 -9.21 -2.71
N VAL A 86 -1.54 -9.83 -3.85
CA VAL A 86 -0.96 -11.11 -4.26
C VAL A 86 0.45 -10.85 -4.81
N ARG A 87 1.40 -11.70 -4.42
CA ARG A 87 2.81 -11.59 -4.80
C ARG A 87 3.21 -12.71 -5.74
N TRP A 88 4.32 -12.51 -6.42
CA TRP A 88 5.05 -13.57 -7.11
C TRP A 88 6.53 -13.20 -7.18
N LEU A 89 7.37 -14.21 -7.33
CA LEU A 89 8.78 -14.14 -7.02
C LEU A 89 9.65 -14.62 -8.18
N MET A 90 10.64 -13.82 -8.53
CA MET A 90 11.75 -14.22 -9.40
C MET A 90 13.02 -14.34 -8.54
N ALA A 91 13.81 -15.39 -8.75
CA ALA A 91 15.03 -15.61 -7.97
C ALA A 91 16.20 -16.14 -8.79
N SER A 92 17.41 -16.06 -8.23
CA SER A 92 18.62 -16.68 -8.75
C SER A 92 19.30 -17.58 -7.71
N PRO A 93 20.21 -18.46 -8.13
CA PRO A 93 20.51 -18.83 -9.54
C PRO A 93 19.57 -19.90 -10.10
N ASN A 94 18.95 -20.70 -9.23
CA ASN A 94 18.09 -21.82 -9.58
C ASN A 94 17.30 -22.27 -8.34
N ASP A 95 16.34 -23.16 -8.57
CA ASP A 95 15.45 -23.70 -7.55
C ASP A 95 16.19 -24.36 -6.38
N ALA A 96 17.16 -25.22 -6.65
CA ALA A 96 17.89 -25.96 -5.62
C ALA A 96 18.64 -25.02 -4.67
N THR A 97 19.27 -23.99 -5.21
CA THR A 97 20.08 -23.05 -4.42
C THR A 97 19.19 -22.07 -3.65
N PHE A 98 18.16 -21.52 -4.31
CA PHE A 98 17.27 -20.54 -3.69
C PHE A 98 16.39 -21.17 -2.60
N SER A 99 15.84 -22.36 -2.85
CA SER A 99 15.00 -23.04 -1.85
C SER A 99 15.78 -23.52 -0.64
N ALA A 100 17.04 -23.91 -0.83
CA ALA A 100 17.93 -24.23 0.29
C ALA A 100 18.21 -23.00 1.19
N ALA A 101 18.23 -21.79 0.61
CA ALA A 101 18.50 -20.56 1.34
C ALA A 101 17.24 -19.96 1.99
N SER A 102 16.08 -20.05 1.33
CA SER A 102 14.84 -19.35 1.71
C SER A 102 13.74 -20.25 2.28
N GLY A 103 13.86 -21.57 2.15
CA GLY A 103 12.81 -22.52 2.52
C GLY A 103 11.59 -22.55 1.59
N ILE A 104 11.58 -21.78 0.49
CA ILE A 104 10.50 -21.75 -0.50
C ILE A 104 11.02 -21.86 -1.94
N HIS A 105 10.12 -22.17 -2.85
CA HIS A 105 10.38 -22.12 -4.29
C HIS A 105 9.90 -20.78 -4.85
N ALA A 106 10.72 -20.08 -5.62
CA ALA A 106 10.30 -18.94 -6.42
C ALA A 106 9.46 -19.40 -7.62
N ASP A 107 8.68 -18.49 -8.19
CA ASP A 107 7.85 -18.77 -9.36
C ASP A 107 8.69 -18.91 -10.63
N PHE A 108 9.78 -18.13 -10.72
CA PHE A 108 10.70 -18.16 -11.86
C PHE A 108 12.15 -17.98 -11.42
N TYR A 109 13.05 -18.46 -12.25
CA TYR A 109 14.48 -18.42 -11.97
C TYR A 109 15.29 -17.82 -13.13
N TRP A 110 16.37 -17.10 -12.79
CA TRP A 110 17.44 -16.79 -13.74
C TRP A 110 18.79 -17.28 -13.21
N ASP A 111 19.64 -17.71 -14.14
CA ASP A 111 21.01 -18.08 -13.83
C ASP A 111 21.90 -16.84 -13.94
N ASN A 112 22.35 -16.35 -12.79
CA ASN A 112 23.14 -15.13 -12.72
C ASN A 112 24.59 -15.28 -13.23
N ALA A 113 25.09 -16.50 -13.41
CA ALA A 113 26.37 -16.74 -14.06
C ALA A 113 26.30 -16.49 -15.58
N SER A 114 25.11 -16.63 -16.18
CA SER A 114 24.91 -16.53 -17.63
C SER A 114 24.14 -15.26 -18.04
N ALA A 115 23.07 -14.93 -17.31
CA ALA A 115 22.17 -13.83 -17.64
C ALA A 115 22.60 -12.49 -17.03
N GLY A 116 23.51 -12.48 -16.04
CA GLY A 116 23.94 -11.30 -15.32
C GLY A 116 23.43 -11.24 -13.87
N ASN A 117 23.86 -10.22 -13.14
CA ASN A 117 23.58 -10.05 -11.72
C ASN A 117 22.91 -8.71 -11.43
N ILE A 118 22.15 -8.66 -10.34
CA ILE A 118 21.79 -7.40 -9.67
C ILE A 118 23.04 -6.92 -8.92
N ASP A 119 23.59 -5.78 -9.31
CA ASP A 119 24.77 -5.21 -8.67
C ASP A 119 24.47 -4.93 -7.18
N PRO A 120 25.29 -5.43 -6.24
CA PRO A 120 24.99 -5.32 -4.81
C PRO A 120 25.26 -3.92 -4.23
N THR A 121 25.75 -2.97 -5.03
CA THR A 121 26.15 -1.64 -4.56
C THR A 121 25.26 -0.54 -5.11
N CYS A 122 25.02 -0.52 -6.42
CA CYS A 122 24.24 0.51 -7.09
C CYS A 122 23.69 0.05 -8.44
N GLY A 123 22.60 0.65 -8.89
CA GLY A 123 21.97 0.25 -10.13
C GLY A 123 20.48 0.54 -10.16
N MET A 124 19.83 0.00 -11.18
CA MET A 124 18.38 0.01 -11.29
C MET A 124 17.86 -1.34 -11.76
N VAL A 125 16.84 -1.86 -11.09
CA VAL A 125 16.14 -3.08 -11.49
C VAL A 125 14.77 -2.69 -12.04
N CYS A 126 14.46 -3.14 -13.25
CA CYS A 126 13.19 -2.88 -13.92
C CYS A 126 12.46 -4.18 -14.23
N TRP A 127 11.14 -4.19 -14.05
CA TRP A 127 10.28 -5.30 -14.42
C TRP A 127 9.07 -4.84 -15.23
N GLY A 128 8.68 -5.68 -16.20
CA GLY A 128 7.44 -5.56 -16.95
C GLY A 128 7.65 -5.58 -18.46
N ALA A 129 6.74 -4.92 -19.16
CA ALA A 129 6.77 -4.73 -20.61
C ALA A 129 5.95 -3.48 -20.96
N PRO A 130 6.14 -2.90 -22.16
CA PRO A 130 5.42 -1.69 -22.51
C PRO A 130 3.95 -1.98 -22.82
N GLY A 131 3.06 -1.07 -22.41
CA GLY A 131 1.63 -1.16 -22.68
C GLY A 131 0.88 -2.21 -21.84
N GLY A 132 -0.43 -2.36 -22.12
CA GLY A 132 -1.30 -3.31 -21.41
C GLY A 132 -1.18 -4.76 -21.88
N PHE A 133 -0.57 -4.97 -23.04
CA PHE A 133 -0.31 -6.28 -23.64
C PHE A 133 1.16 -6.35 -24.01
N VAL A 134 1.82 -7.45 -23.63
CA VAL A 134 3.26 -7.62 -23.88
C VAL A 134 3.52 -7.67 -25.39
N PRO A 135 4.27 -6.71 -25.97
CA PRO A 135 4.70 -6.79 -27.36
C PRO A 135 5.83 -7.81 -27.49
N PRO A 136 6.13 -8.30 -28.71
CA PRO A 136 7.24 -9.23 -28.93
C PRO A 136 8.54 -8.68 -28.31
N PRO A 137 9.25 -9.45 -27.47
CA PRO A 137 10.39 -8.92 -26.70
C PRO A 137 11.46 -8.25 -27.58
N ALA A 138 11.69 -8.75 -28.80
CA ALA A 138 12.67 -8.17 -29.71
C ALA A 138 12.30 -6.79 -30.29
N THR A 139 11.08 -6.29 -30.08
CA THR A 139 10.60 -5.05 -30.72
C THR A 139 10.71 -3.82 -29.83
N TRP A 140 11.29 -3.95 -28.63
CA TRP A 140 11.36 -2.87 -27.66
C TRP A 140 12.70 -2.93 -26.89
N ASP A 141 13.19 -1.75 -26.52
CA ASP A 141 14.53 -1.51 -26.01
C ASP A 141 14.61 -1.82 -24.51
N PRO A 142 15.36 -2.85 -24.10
CA PRO A 142 15.54 -3.19 -22.69
C PRO A 142 16.36 -2.16 -21.89
N SER A 143 17.05 -1.22 -22.55
CA SER A 143 17.77 -0.15 -21.86
C SER A 143 16.88 1.04 -21.48
N ASP A 144 15.67 1.15 -22.03
CA ASP A 144 14.75 2.26 -21.76
C ASP A 144 13.83 1.95 -20.56
N PRO A 145 14.02 2.62 -19.40
CA PRO A 145 13.23 2.35 -18.19
C PRO A 145 11.73 2.66 -18.35
N ASN A 146 11.36 3.50 -19.33
CA ASN A 146 9.96 3.83 -19.58
C ASN A 146 9.19 2.70 -20.27
N GLN A 147 9.88 1.67 -20.77
CA GLN A 147 9.26 0.50 -21.39
C GLN A 147 8.89 -0.58 -20.39
N TYR A 148 9.16 -0.37 -19.10
CA TYR A 148 8.84 -1.30 -18.03
C TYR A 148 7.60 -0.89 -17.26
N THR A 149 7.03 -1.79 -16.48
CA THR A 149 5.91 -1.50 -15.58
C THR A 149 6.39 -0.72 -14.36
N ASP A 150 7.51 -1.15 -13.78
CA ASP A 150 8.13 -0.51 -12.60
C ASP A 150 9.66 -0.63 -12.65
N CYS A 151 10.34 0.31 -12.00
CA CYS A 151 11.80 0.36 -11.88
C CYS A 151 12.24 0.89 -10.51
N VAL A 152 13.15 0.17 -9.84
CA VAL A 152 13.74 0.51 -8.55
C VAL A 152 15.19 0.92 -8.75
N ALA A 153 15.49 2.20 -8.56
CA ALA A 153 16.83 2.79 -8.62
C ALA A 153 17.41 2.93 -7.22
N TYR A 154 18.64 2.45 -7.01
CA TYR A 154 19.25 2.29 -5.69
C TYR A 154 20.76 2.59 -5.70
N GLY A 155 21.35 2.69 -4.51
CA GLY A 155 22.80 2.84 -4.30
C GLY A 155 23.42 4.11 -4.89
N GLY A 156 22.63 5.15 -5.18
CA GLY A 156 23.13 6.35 -5.86
C GLY A 156 23.23 6.21 -7.38
N TYR A 157 22.41 5.35 -8.00
CA TYR A 157 22.22 5.28 -9.45
C TYR A 157 22.12 6.66 -10.13
N THR A 158 22.87 6.89 -11.20
CA THR A 158 22.93 8.20 -11.90
C THR A 158 22.38 8.17 -13.32
N GLY A 159 22.03 6.99 -13.84
CA GLY A 159 21.55 6.81 -15.19
C GLY A 159 20.13 7.35 -15.44
N THR A 160 19.64 7.11 -16.66
CA THR A 160 18.26 7.44 -17.04
C THR A 160 17.29 6.69 -16.14
N ARG A 161 16.24 7.36 -15.67
CA ARG A 161 15.26 6.83 -14.74
C ARG A 161 13.89 6.71 -15.40
N LYS A 162 13.06 5.83 -14.88
CA LYS A 162 11.64 5.76 -15.27
C LYS A 162 10.94 7.05 -14.86
N THR A 163 10.38 7.75 -15.84
CA THR A 163 9.64 9.01 -15.67
C THR A 163 8.18 8.88 -16.10
N MET A 164 7.86 7.88 -16.93
CA MET A 164 6.51 7.60 -17.38
C MET A 164 5.98 6.35 -16.69
N PRO A 165 4.87 6.43 -15.94
CA PRO A 165 4.30 5.27 -15.28
C PRO A 165 3.66 4.34 -16.32
N GLY A 166 3.71 3.03 -16.08
CA GLY A 166 3.13 2.02 -16.99
C GLY A 166 1.59 2.07 -17.09
N TYR A 167 0.95 2.81 -16.19
CA TYR A 167 -0.47 3.12 -16.16
C TYR A 167 -0.72 4.44 -15.43
N MET A 168 -1.92 5.01 -15.55
CA MET A 168 -2.26 6.27 -14.87
C MET A 168 -2.16 6.11 -13.35
N GLY A 169 -1.25 6.86 -12.72
CA GLY A 169 -0.98 6.77 -11.27
C GLY A 169 -0.09 5.60 -10.85
N GLY A 170 0.57 4.92 -11.80
CA GLY A 170 1.59 3.92 -11.52
C GLY A 170 2.94 4.50 -11.07
N PRO A 171 3.87 3.64 -10.62
CA PRO A 171 5.14 4.08 -10.08
C PRO A 171 6.05 4.68 -11.15
N THR A 172 6.78 5.73 -10.78
CA THR A 172 8.00 6.18 -11.44
C THR A 172 9.17 6.05 -10.47
N ALA A 173 10.41 6.12 -10.98
CA ALA A 173 11.58 5.87 -10.15
C ALA A 173 12.00 7.08 -9.28
N GLY A 174 11.58 8.29 -9.64
CA GLY A 174 11.93 9.54 -8.93
C GLY A 174 13.40 9.63 -8.52
N THR A 175 13.68 9.98 -7.26
CA THR A 175 15.05 9.98 -6.73
C THR A 175 15.48 8.55 -6.37
N PRO A 176 16.69 8.09 -6.77
CA PRO A 176 17.22 6.81 -6.32
C PRO A 176 17.40 6.78 -4.80
N THR A 177 17.10 5.65 -4.17
CA THR A 177 17.47 5.45 -2.76
C THR A 177 18.99 5.36 -2.62
N THR A 178 19.51 5.81 -1.48
CA THR A 178 20.93 5.66 -1.13
C THR A 178 21.27 4.25 -0.63
N SER A 179 20.25 3.45 -0.33
CA SER A 179 20.43 2.07 0.11
C SER A 179 20.82 1.18 -1.06
N ALA A 180 21.66 0.17 -0.80
CA ALA A 180 21.94 -0.93 -1.71
C ALA A 180 20.69 -1.82 -1.90
N PRO A 181 20.64 -2.75 -2.87
CA PRO A 181 19.53 -3.69 -3.04
C PRO A 181 19.65 -4.81 -2.00
N GLY A 182 19.61 -4.44 -0.71
CA GLY A 182 19.90 -5.29 0.43
C GLY A 182 21.31 -5.13 0.99
N ASP A 183 21.55 -5.75 2.16
CA ASP A 183 22.82 -5.68 2.90
C ASP A 183 23.30 -7.06 3.40
N SER A 184 22.91 -8.12 2.68
CA SER A 184 23.00 -9.55 3.03
C SER A 184 21.99 -10.08 4.05
N THR A 185 21.50 -9.23 4.97
CA THR A 185 20.53 -9.61 6.01
C THR A 185 19.14 -9.03 5.70
N HIS A 186 19.11 -7.80 5.19
CA HIS A 186 17.93 -7.06 4.81
C HIS A 186 17.78 -7.00 3.29
N SER A 187 16.55 -6.92 2.82
CA SER A 187 16.19 -6.60 1.44
C SER A 187 15.87 -5.12 1.31
N LEU A 188 15.97 -4.60 0.09
CA LEU A 188 15.42 -3.30 -0.24
C LEU A 188 13.91 -3.46 -0.52
N SER A 189 13.08 -3.02 0.44
CA SER A 189 11.64 -3.26 0.43
C SER A 189 10.83 -1.98 0.26
N ARG A 190 9.75 -2.08 -0.50
CA ARG A 190 8.84 -0.98 -0.78
C ARG A 190 7.88 -0.78 0.40
N SER A 191 7.93 0.39 1.02
CA SER A 191 7.03 0.80 2.11
C SER A 191 5.97 1.81 1.67
N ARG A 192 6.22 2.54 0.58
CA ARG A 192 5.34 3.58 0.04
C ARG A 192 5.34 3.55 -1.50
N ASN A 193 4.46 4.34 -2.09
CA ASN A 193 4.41 4.53 -3.54
C ASN A 193 4.13 6.00 -3.84
N THR A 194 5.15 6.83 -3.70
CA THR A 194 5.14 8.28 -3.84
C THR A 194 5.77 8.75 -5.15
N ASN A 195 6.14 7.81 -6.02
CA ASN A 195 6.90 8.05 -7.26
C ASN A 195 8.31 8.57 -7.01
N ASP A 196 8.89 8.17 -5.87
CA ASP A 196 10.26 8.51 -5.49
C ASP A 196 10.87 7.34 -4.72
N ASN A 197 11.84 6.64 -5.35
CA ASN A 197 12.44 5.45 -4.75
C ASN A 197 13.18 5.74 -3.44
N ALA A 198 13.70 6.95 -3.23
CA ALA A 198 14.34 7.34 -1.97
C ALA A 198 13.34 7.44 -0.81
N ALA A 199 12.08 7.79 -1.11
CA ALA A 199 11.00 7.82 -0.12
C ALA A 199 10.25 6.49 -0.01
N ASP A 200 10.26 5.70 -1.08
CA ASP A 200 9.46 4.48 -1.21
C ASP A 200 10.18 3.23 -0.70
N PHE A 201 11.51 3.19 -0.80
CA PHE A 201 12.31 2.02 -0.44
C PHE A 201 13.25 2.25 0.73
N GLY A 202 13.31 1.25 1.61
CA GLY A 202 14.26 1.17 2.70
C GLY A 202 14.67 -0.28 2.95
N LEU A 203 15.75 -0.47 3.71
CA LEU A 203 16.14 -1.80 4.16
C LEU A 203 15.08 -2.32 5.15
N ALA A 204 14.66 -3.56 4.96
CA ALA A 204 13.74 -4.26 5.86
C ALA A 204 14.08 -5.76 5.87
N CYS A 205 13.53 -6.49 6.84
CA CYS A 205 13.67 -7.94 6.81
C CYS A 205 13.04 -8.53 5.54
N PRO A 206 13.74 -9.45 4.85
CA PRO A 206 13.24 -10.03 3.61
C PRO A 206 12.01 -10.88 3.87
N THR A 207 10.99 -10.72 3.03
CA THR A 207 9.73 -11.46 3.10
C THR A 207 9.31 -12.02 1.74
N PRO A 208 10.22 -12.70 1.01
CA PRO A 208 9.94 -13.12 -0.36
C PRO A 208 8.77 -14.09 -0.37
N THR A 209 7.76 -13.81 -1.20
CA THR A 209 6.51 -14.54 -1.26
C THR A 209 6.26 -15.00 -2.68
N ASN A 210 6.19 -16.33 -2.88
CA ASN A 210 5.83 -16.87 -4.18
C ASN A 210 4.32 -16.73 -4.47
N ASN A 211 3.88 -17.04 -5.68
CA ASN A 211 2.49 -16.92 -6.05
C ASN A 211 1.60 -18.04 -5.51
N GLY A 212 2.20 -19.15 -5.05
CA GLY A 212 1.50 -20.36 -4.63
C GLY A 212 0.95 -21.16 -5.82
N VAL A 213 0.31 -22.30 -5.52
CA VAL A 213 -0.44 -23.07 -6.53
C VAL A 213 -1.87 -22.52 -6.68
N SER A 214 -2.55 -22.81 -7.79
CA SER A 214 -3.89 -22.27 -8.06
C SER A 214 -4.86 -22.52 -6.90
N GLY A 215 -5.41 -21.45 -6.35
CA GLY A 215 -6.37 -21.50 -5.24
C GLY A 215 -5.74 -21.62 -3.84
N MET A 216 -4.42 -21.69 -3.73
CA MET A 216 -3.69 -21.68 -2.46
C MET A 216 -2.87 -20.39 -2.32
N PRO A 217 -2.72 -19.85 -1.10
CA PRO A 217 -1.88 -18.68 -0.88
C PRO A 217 -0.40 -18.99 -1.15
N GLY A 218 0.35 -17.93 -1.46
CA GLY A 218 1.81 -17.98 -1.54
C GLY A 218 2.46 -18.36 -0.21
N MET A 219 3.64 -18.96 -0.28
CA MET A 219 4.50 -19.22 0.86
C MET A 219 5.51 -18.08 1.01
N ILE A 220 5.76 -17.68 2.24
CA ILE A 220 6.76 -16.67 2.60
C ILE A 220 8.05 -17.39 2.95
N GLY A 221 9.14 -16.99 2.32
CA GLY A 221 10.48 -17.48 2.57
C GLY A 221 11.13 -16.80 3.78
N ASP A 222 12.12 -17.48 4.32
CA ASP A 222 12.90 -17.04 5.47
C ASP A 222 14.39 -17.29 5.21
N PHE A 223 15.21 -16.24 5.34
CA PHE A 223 16.67 -16.34 5.25
C PHE A 223 17.33 -16.45 6.63
N GLY A 224 16.54 -16.71 7.67
CA GLY A 224 16.97 -16.84 9.06
C GLY A 224 16.69 -15.58 9.89
N PRO A 225 17.21 -15.54 11.12
CA PRO A 225 16.92 -14.45 12.05
C PRO A 225 17.30 -13.09 11.48
N CYS A 226 16.30 -12.24 11.29
CA CYS A 226 16.48 -10.86 10.89
C CYS A 226 15.88 -9.92 11.96
N THR A 227 16.55 -8.80 12.20
CA THR A 227 16.08 -7.76 13.11
C THR A 227 15.92 -6.48 12.32
N GLU A 228 14.70 -5.97 12.20
CA GLU A 228 14.41 -4.77 11.42
C GLU A 228 15.39 -3.63 11.72
N PRO A 229 15.93 -2.96 10.69
CA PRO A 229 16.96 -1.95 10.88
C PRO A 229 16.36 -0.80 11.68
N THR A 230 17.02 -0.48 12.80
CA THR A 230 16.60 0.63 13.65
C THR A 230 16.96 1.92 12.91
N THR A 231 15.95 2.62 12.39
CA THR A 231 16.17 3.92 11.77
C THR A 231 16.73 4.87 12.82
N THR A 232 18.03 5.13 12.76
CA THR A 232 18.68 6.07 13.65
C THR A 232 18.46 7.45 13.07
N THR A 233 17.29 8.04 13.32
CA THR A 233 17.09 9.45 13.03
C THR A 233 18.02 10.21 13.99
N SER A 234 19.12 10.74 13.46
CA SER A 234 20.03 11.60 14.20
C SER A 234 19.33 12.93 14.48
N THR A 235 18.45 12.96 15.47
CA THR A 235 18.01 14.20 16.09
C THR A 235 18.91 14.45 17.29
N THR A 236 19.72 15.49 17.22
CA THR A 236 20.34 16.14 18.38
C THR A 236 19.27 16.37 19.44
N HIS A 237 19.25 15.59 20.51
CA HIS A 237 18.34 15.76 21.63
C HIS A 237 19.10 16.15 22.88
N THR A 238 18.77 17.34 23.40
CA THR A 238 18.85 17.65 24.82
C THR A 238 18.05 16.58 25.58
N THR A 239 18.70 16.01 26.58
CA THR A 239 18.26 14.91 27.45
C THR A 239 16.85 15.06 28.00
N THR A 240 15.95 14.11 27.69
CA THR A 240 14.94 13.63 28.64
C THR A 240 14.60 12.16 28.33
N THR A 241 14.72 11.32 29.36
CA THR A 241 14.48 9.88 29.39
C THR A 241 13.01 9.53 29.14
N THR A 242 12.70 8.66 28.17
CA THR A 242 11.40 7.96 28.11
C THR A 242 11.50 6.61 27.39
N LEU A 243 10.74 5.65 27.90
CA LEU A 243 10.81 4.20 27.64
C LEU A 243 10.26 3.78 26.26
N ARG A 244 10.86 2.69 25.78
CA ARG A 244 10.67 1.93 24.52
C ARG A 244 9.22 1.43 24.28
N PRO A 245 8.65 1.60 23.07
CA PRO A 245 7.52 0.78 22.61
C PRO A 245 8.02 -0.39 21.74
N THR A 246 7.53 -1.59 22.02
CA THR A 246 7.66 -2.80 21.20
C THR A 246 6.62 -2.78 20.07
N THR A 247 7.02 -3.03 18.82
CA THR A 247 6.10 -3.15 17.67
C THR A 247 5.73 -4.61 17.45
N THR A 248 4.46 -4.94 17.69
CA THR A 248 3.86 -6.28 17.54
C THR A 248 3.42 -6.51 16.09
N THR A 249 3.76 -7.68 15.54
CA THR A 249 3.28 -8.23 14.27
C THR A 249 1.74 -8.25 14.23
N ILE A 250 1.12 -7.77 13.15
CA ILE A 250 -0.34 -7.63 12.99
C ILE A 250 -0.97 -9.03 12.78
N PRO A 251 -1.79 -9.54 13.72
CA PRO A 251 -2.46 -10.83 13.57
C PRO A 251 -3.71 -10.71 12.67
N PRO A 252 -4.20 -11.82 12.09
CA PRO A 252 -5.52 -11.87 11.45
C PRO A 252 -6.62 -11.35 12.39
N GLY A 253 -7.49 -10.45 11.90
CA GLY A 253 -8.64 -9.90 12.65
C GLY A 253 -8.49 -8.47 13.15
N THR A 254 -7.49 -7.71 12.68
CA THR A 254 -7.26 -6.30 13.04
C THR A 254 -8.14 -5.32 12.28
N ASP A 255 -8.46 -5.64 11.04
CA ASP A 255 -9.36 -4.85 10.22
C ASP A 255 -10.80 -5.17 10.57
N LEU A 256 -11.55 -4.12 10.89
CA LEU A 256 -12.96 -4.20 11.22
C LEU A 256 -13.74 -3.24 10.31
N PRO A 257 -14.14 -3.71 9.12
CA PRO A 257 -15.13 -3.03 8.30
C PRO A 257 -16.43 -2.87 9.10
N ILE A 258 -16.93 -1.65 9.18
CA ILE A 258 -18.18 -1.31 9.87
C ILE A 258 -19.04 -0.41 9.00
N SER A 259 -20.35 -0.49 9.18
CA SER A 259 -21.29 0.39 8.49
C SER A 259 -21.12 1.84 8.97
N GLY A 260 -21.27 2.79 8.04
CA GLY A 260 -21.19 4.22 8.34
C GLY A 260 -22.59 4.80 8.51
N LYS A 261 -22.95 5.26 9.71
CA LYS A 261 -24.27 5.88 9.90
C LYS A 261 -24.33 7.29 9.32
N LYS A 262 -23.27 8.09 9.51
CA LYS A 262 -23.21 9.46 9.02
C LYS A 262 -21.78 9.98 8.87
N LEU A 263 -21.50 10.62 7.75
CA LEU A 263 -20.34 11.46 7.52
C LEU A 263 -20.80 12.90 7.21
N LEU A 264 -20.19 13.88 7.86
CA LEU A 264 -20.34 15.30 7.60
C LEU A 264 -18.97 15.91 7.36
N LEU A 265 -18.77 16.44 6.16
CA LEU A 265 -17.66 17.31 5.82
C LEU A 265 -18.22 18.71 5.63
N LYS A 266 -17.68 19.71 6.33
CA LYS A 266 -18.07 21.10 6.18
C LYS A 266 -16.83 21.92 5.84
N GLU A 267 -16.96 22.69 4.77
CA GLU A 267 -15.98 23.66 4.30
C GLU A 267 -16.52 25.09 4.48
N ASP A 268 -15.62 26.04 4.69
CA ASP A 268 -15.92 27.46 4.69
C ASP A 268 -14.68 28.18 4.14
N PRO A 269 -14.58 28.39 2.81
CA PRO A 269 -13.38 28.93 2.18
C PRO A 269 -12.99 30.31 2.71
N ALA A 270 -13.98 31.09 3.16
CA ALA A 270 -13.75 32.42 3.74
C ALA A 270 -13.31 32.35 5.20
N ASN A 271 -13.56 31.23 5.90
CA ASN A 271 -13.18 31.05 7.30
C ASN A 271 -12.82 29.59 7.60
N PRO A 272 -11.58 29.16 7.28
CA PRO A 272 -11.14 27.78 7.51
C PRO A 272 -11.28 27.30 8.96
N ALA A 273 -11.29 28.19 9.96
CA ALA A 273 -11.53 27.83 11.36
C ALA A 273 -12.95 27.27 11.63
N LYS A 274 -13.88 27.42 10.69
CA LYS A 274 -15.25 26.88 10.75
C LYS A 274 -15.40 25.50 10.09
N ARG A 275 -14.33 24.94 9.50
CA ARG A 275 -14.33 23.57 8.96
C ARG A 275 -14.72 22.55 10.01
N LYS A 276 -15.43 21.49 9.59
CA LYS A 276 -15.85 20.40 10.47
C LYS A 276 -15.79 19.06 9.76
N LEU A 277 -15.33 18.06 10.51
CA LEU A 277 -15.38 16.64 10.16
C LEU A 277 -16.21 15.95 11.24
N VAL A 278 -17.21 15.16 10.85
CA VAL A 278 -17.91 14.24 11.77
C VAL A 278 -18.13 12.91 11.08
N ALA A 279 -17.52 11.85 11.58
CA ALA A 279 -17.77 10.48 11.15
C ALA A 279 -18.44 9.71 12.31
N PHE A 280 -19.52 9.00 12.01
CA PHE A 280 -20.30 8.27 13.00
C PHE A 280 -20.74 6.91 12.45
N SER A 281 -20.49 5.87 13.24
CA SER A 281 -20.94 4.51 13.02
C SER A 281 -21.73 4.01 14.23
N HIS A 282 -22.74 3.18 13.95
CA HIS A 282 -23.44 2.38 14.94
C HIS A 282 -23.61 0.98 14.35
N ASP A 283 -22.71 0.08 14.72
CA ASP A 283 -22.56 -1.23 14.09
C ASP A 283 -22.26 -2.30 15.15
N ALA A 284 -23.08 -3.35 15.19
CA ALA A 284 -22.97 -4.42 16.18
C ALA A 284 -21.62 -5.16 16.15
N GLY A 285 -20.88 -5.11 15.04
CA GLY A 285 -19.55 -5.68 14.90
C GLY A 285 -18.47 -4.92 15.68
N ILE A 286 -18.74 -3.70 16.15
CA ILE A 286 -17.77 -2.87 16.90
C ILE A 286 -17.36 -3.58 18.20
N ASN A 287 -16.08 -3.95 18.26
CA ASN A 287 -15.39 -4.53 19.40
C ASN A 287 -14.07 -3.78 19.68
N LEU A 288 -13.47 -3.96 20.86
CA LEU A 288 -12.23 -3.25 21.28
C LEU A 288 -10.96 -4.08 21.08
N GLY A 289 -11.02 -5.15 20.28
CA GLY A 289 -9.90 -6.08 20.19
C GLY A 289 -9.53 -6.69 21.53
N ALA A 290 -8.24 -6.65 21.86
CA ALA A 290 -7.73 -7.17 23.13
C ALA A 290 -8.09 -6.30 24.35
N GLY A 291 -8.66 -5.10 24.16
CA GLY A 291 -9.26 -4.30 25.22
C GLY A 291 -8.25 -3.54 26.11
N ASN A 292 -8.69 -3.18 27.32
CA ASN A 292 -7.94 -2.31 28.24
C ASN A 292 -6.60 -2.92 28.63
N GLY A 293 -5.54 -2.11 28.64
CA GLY A 293 -4.17 -2.55 28.98
C GLY A 293 -3.45 -3.33 27.89
N SER A 294 -4.08 -3.58 26.74
CA SER A 294 -3.48 -4.28 25.61
C SER A 294 -2.80 -3.31 24.61
N PRO A 295 -2.09 -3.81 23.58
CA PRO A 295 -1.60 -2.96 22.48
C PRO A 295 -2.70 -2.19 21.73
N ASP A 296 -3.97 -2.63 21.81
CA ASP A 296 -5.13 -1.93 21.23
C ASP A 296 -5.68 -0.81 22.15
N ASP A 297 -5.09 -0.59 23.34
CA ASP A 297 -5.51 0.45 24.27
C ASP A 297 -4.88 1.82 23.90
N PRO A 298 -5.67 2.78 23.38
CA PRO A 298 -5.16 4.08 22.98
C PRO A 298 -4.75 4.97 24.16
N THR A 299 -5.08 4.60 25.41
CA THR A 299 -4.54 5.28 26.59
C THR A 299 -3.04 5.01 26.76
N LEU A 300 -2.54 3.91 26.19
CA LEU A 300 -1.14 3.52 26.20
C LEU A 300 -0.42 3.80 24.88
N GLY A 301 -1.09 3.52 23.74
CA GLY A 301 -0.47 3.61 22.40
C GLY A 301 -0.93 4.79 21.53
N GLY A 302 -1.95 5.54 21.96
CA GLY A 302 -2.59 6.56 21.13
C GLY A 302 -3.39 5.93 19.99
N ALA A 303 -3.75 6.76 19.02
CA ALA A 303 -4.53 6.36 17.86
C ALA A 303 -4.27 7.29 16.66
N SER A 304 -4.81 6.93 15.50
CA SER A 304 -4.81 7.81 14.33
C SER A 304 -6.14 7.77 13.60
N LEU A 305 -6.51 8.88 12.97
CA LEU A 305 -7.64 8.98 12.05
C LEU A 305 -7.11 9.26 10.65
N ARG A 306 -7.48 8.43 9.68
CA ARG A 306 -7.25 8.70 8.26
C ARG A 306 -8.56 8.96 7.55
N VAL A 307 -8.59 9.99 6.72
CA VAL A 307 -9.71 10.32 5.83
C VAL A 307 -9.19 10.35 4.41
N HIS A 308 -9.80 9.57 3.54
CA HIS A 308 -9.34 9.37 2.17
C HIS A 308 -10.48 9.52 1.16
N SER A 309 -10.21 10.19 0.05
CA SER A 309 -11.14 10.26 -1.09
C SER A 309 -10.38 10.35 -2.40
N LYS A 310 -10.71 9.46 -3.34
CA LYS A 310 -10.14 9.46 -4.71
C LYS A 310 -10.74 10.56 -5.60
N ALA A 311 -11.96 11.01 -5.30
CA ALA A 311 -12.65 12.05 -6.06
C ALA A 311 -12.20 13.48 -5.67
N GLY A 312 -11.35 13.56 -4.64
CA GLY A 312 -10.58 14.72 -4.25
C GLY A 312 -11.25 15.64 -3.23
N CYS A 313 -10.43 16.35 -2.46
CA CYS A 313 -10.87 17.45 -1.61
C CYS A 313 -9.91 18.65 -1.70
N GLY A 314 -10.32 19.77 -1.11
CA GLY A 314 -9.77 21.10 -1.36
C GLY A 314 -10.62 21.92 -2.34
N THR A 315 -10.44 23.24 -2.39
CA THR A 315 -11.31 24.22 -3.07
C THR A 315 -11.48 24.05 -4.59
N ALA A 316 -10.68 23.18 -5.23
CA ALA A 316 -10.72 22.93 -6.67
C ALA A 316 -11.08 21.48 -7.06
N GLY A 317 -11.23 20.55 -6.10
CA GLY A 317 -11.70 19.18 -6.39
C GLY A 317 -10.81 18.33 -7.30
N ALA A 318 -9.51 18.68 -7.43
CA ALA A 318 -8.58 18.03 -8.37
C ALA A 318 -7.48 17.19 -7.69
N GLN A 319 -7.42 17.19 -6.35
CA GLN A 319 -6.38 16.47 -5.59
C GLN A 319 -7.00 15.42 -4.69
N ALA A 320 -6.56 14.17 -4.84
CA ALA A 320 -6.94 13.08 -3.93
C ALA A 320 -6.64 13.50 -2.48
N CYS A 321 -7.58 13.25 -1.57
CA CYS A 321 -7.33 13.45 -0.15
C CYS A 321 -6.84 12.18 0.49
N ASP A 322 -5.82 12.34 1.31
CA ASP A 322 -5.32 11.30 2.17
C ASP A 322 -4.71 11.94 3.42
N ASP A 323 -5.58 12.45 4.29
CA ASP A 323 -5.17 13.14 5.51
C ASP A 323 -5.15 12.16 6.68
N THR A 324 -4.02 12.13 7.39
CA THR A 324 -3.86 11.35 8.62
C THR A 324 -3.63 12.27 9.82
N TYR A 325 -4.52 12.18 10.81
CA TYR A 325 -4.49 12.95 12.04
C TYR A 325 -4.05 12.07 13.22
N SER A 326 -3.02 12.50 13.93
CA SER A 326 -2.53 11.83 15.14
C SER A 326 -3.43 12.13 16.35
N LEU A 327 -3.72 11.11 17.16
CA LEU A 327 -4.51 11.20 18.39
C LEU A 327 -3.65 10.67 19.55
N PRO A 328 -2.74 11.49 20.10
CA PRO A 328 -1.70 11.02 21.00
C PRO A 328 -2.24 10.52 22.35
N VAL A 329 -1.38 9.79 23.05
CA VAL A 329 -1.57 9.34 24.44
C VAL A 329 -1.79 10.52 25.40
N GLY A 330 -2.35 10.25 26.58
CA GLY A 330 -2.61 11.27 27.62
C GLY A 330 -3.94 12.03 27.47
N THR A 331 -4.48 12.08 26.25
CA THR A 331 -5.78 12.73 25.95
C THR A 331 -6.95 11.73 25.89
N TRP A 332 -6.61 10.43 25.86
CA TRP A 332 -7.54 9.32 25.91
C TRP A 332 -7.93 8.97 27.35
N LYS A 333 -9.19 8.58 27.55
CA LYS A 333 -9.72 8.07 28.82
C LYS A 333 -10.54 6.81 28.58
N LEU A 334 -10.50 5.90 29.54
CA LEU A 334 -11.40 4.74 29.57
C LEU A 334 -12.85 5.18 29.78
N ILE A 335 -13.78 4.45 29.18
CA ILE A 335 -15.20 4.54 29.49
C ILE A 335 -15.50 3.47 30.53
N GLY A 336 -15.98 3.88 31.71
CA GLY A 336 -16.16 2.97 32.85
C GLY A 336 -14.85 2.66 33.58
N LYS A 337 -14.89 1.63 34.43
CA LYS A 337 -13.70 1.19 35.17
C LYS A 337 -12.80 0.31 34.30
N ALA A 338 -11.50 0.31 34.57
CA ALA A 338 -10.55 -0.60 33.93
C ALA A 338 -11.03 -2.06 34.06
N GLY A 339 -10.86 -2.84 32.99
CA GLY A 339 -11.34 -4.22 32.89
C GLY A 339 -12.81 -4.36 32.49
N GLN A 340 -13.61 -3.28 32.49
CA GLN A 340 -14.99 -3.33 31.99
C GLN A 340 -15.08 -3.27 30.47
N ASN A 341 -14.01 -2.88 29.77
CA ASN A 341 -13.92 -2.88 28.31
C ASN A 341 -15.13 -2.20 27.61
N LYS A 342 -15.65 -1.10 28.18
CA LYS A 342 -16.79 -0.38 27.59
C LYS A 342 -16.39 0.57 26.46
N GLY A 343 -15.11 0.95 26.39
CA GLY A 343 -14.58 1.78 25.32
C GLY A 343 -13.59 2.84 25.75
N TYR A 344 -13.28 3.72 24.81
CA TYR A 344 -12.30 4.79 24.93
C TYR A 344 -12.90 6.10 24.45
N ILE A 345 -12.50 7.21 25.07
CA ILE A 345 -12.87 8.57 24.66
C ILE A 345 -11.65 9.48 24.64
N TYR A 346 -11.44 10.13 23.51
CA TYR A 346 -10.47 11.19 23.28
C TYR A 346 -11.15 12.55 23.38
N LYS A 347 -10.51 13.51 24.06
CA LYS A 347 -11.00 14.89 24.18
C LYS A 347 -9.87 15.90 24.13
N ASP A 348 -9.77 16.62 23.01
CA ASP A 348 -8.89 17.78 22.85
C ASP A 348 -9.72 19.02 22.53
N PRO A 349 -10.35 19.66 23.55
CA PRO A 349 -11.21 20.81 23.32
C PRO A 349 -10.43 22.03 22.82
N THR A 350 -9.13 22.10 23.09
CA THR A 350 -8.22 23.20 22.72
C THR A 350 -7.56 23.01 21.36
N LEU A 351 -7.69 21.82 20.74
CA LEU A 351 -7.02 21.45 19.50
C LEU A 351 -5.48 21.53 19.60
N ALA A 352 -4.93 21.23 20.77
CA ALA A 352 -3.50 21.33 21.03
C ALA A 352 -2.68 20.27 20.28
N ASN A 353 -3.29 19.12 19.99
CA ASN A 353 -2.63 17.97 19.36
C ASN A 353 -3.03 17.79 17.88
N GLY A 354 -3.83 18.70 17.34
CA GLY A 354 -4.33 18.64 15.97
C GLY A 354 -5.81 19.00 15.85
N PRO A 355 -6.37 18.85 14.64
CA PRO A 355 -7.72 19.34 14.33
C PRO A 355 -8.84 18.43 14.87
N ILE A 356 -8.53 17.25 15.41
CA ILE A 356 -9.52 16.35 15.99
C ILE A 356 -9.81 16.76 17.42
N ARG A 357 -11.05 17.16 17.71
CA ARG A 357 -11.46 17.60 19.05
C ARG A 357 -11.93 16.46 19.93
N SER A 358 -12.46 15.39 19.33
CA SER A 358 -12.99 14.25 20.07
C SER A 358 -13.09 13.03 19.18
N ALA A 359 -12.76 11.88 19.75
CA ALA A 359 -13.02 10.57 19.18
C ALA A 359 -13.56 9.64 20.28
N ALA A 360 -14.35 8.64 19.92
CA ALA A 360 -14.83 7.63 20.84
C ALA A 360 -15.03 6.30 20.12
N VAL A 361 -14.64 5.21 20.79
CA VAL A 361 -14.97 3.84 20.40
C VAL A 361 -15.67 3.23 21.60
N LYS A 362 -16.94 2.83 21.43
CA LYS A 362 -17.77 2.27 22.51
C LYS A 362 -18.21 0.88 22.11
N ALA A 363 -17.85 -0.11 22.91
CA ALA A 363 -18.31 -1.49 22.78
C ALA A 363 -19.42 -1.80 23.80
N GLY A 364 -19.92 -3.04 23.77
CA GLY A 364 -21.11 -3.44 24.54
C GLY A 364 -22.36 -2.73 24.03
N LYS A 365 -23.33 -2.41 24.89
CA LYS A 365 -24.67 -1.92 24.48
C LYS A 365 -24.70 -0.73 23.51
N ALA A 366 -23.64 0.08 23.44
CA ALA A 366 -23.60 1.26 22.60
C ALA A 366 -23.12 0.98 21.17
N HIS A 367 -22.17 0.05 20.95
CA HIS A 367 -21.60 -0.27 19.63
C HIS A 367 -21.44 0.95 18.70
N THR A 368 -20.64 1.95 19.08
CA THR A 368 -20.46 3.17 18.28
C THR A 368 -19.00 3.57 18.10
N VAL A 369 -18.71 4.09 16.91
CA VAL A 369 -17.48 4.85 16.62
C VAL A 369 -17.90 6.28 16.26
N LEU A 370 -17.30 7.27 16.92
CA LEU A 370 -17.54 8.68 16.65
C LEU A 370 -16.20 9.40 16.54
N VAL A 371 -16.04 10.20 15.50
CA VAL A 371 -14.88 11.10 15.35
C VAL A 371 -15.36 12.48 14.96
N MET A 372 -14.81 13.51 15.61
CA MET A 372 -15.17 14.90 15.38
C MET A 372 -13.92 15.76 15.28
N GLY A 373 -13.76 16.43 14.15
CA GLY A 373 -12.72 17.44 13.91
C GLY A 373 -13.28 18.84 13.67
N LYS A 374 -12.44 19.85 13.88
CA LYS A 374 -12.74 21.25 13.60
C LYS A 374 -11.47 22.01 13.26
N GLY A 375 -11.62 23.04 12.43
CA GLY A 375 -10.62 24.08 12.26
C GLY A 375 -9.81 23.97 10.97
N SER A 376 -8.92 24.93 10.77
CA SER A 376 -8.13 25.08 9.54
C SER A 376 -7.15 23.93 9.29
N GLY A 377 -6.80 23.17 10.32
CA GLY A 377 -5.96 21.97 10.20
C GLY A 377 -6.63 20.77 9.55
N LEU A 378 -7.94 20.82 9.27
CA LEU A 378 -8.61 19.79 8.47
C LEU A 378 -8.32 20.01 6.97
N GLY A 379 -7.72 19.01 6.33
CA GLY A 379 -7.42 19.02 4.88
C GLY A 379 -8.60 18.57 4.00
N ASP A 380 -9.63 17.95 4.61
CA ASP A 380 -10.79 17.31 3.95
C ASP A 380 -11.85 18.28 3.37
N GLY A 381 -11.43 19.31 2.65
CA GLY A 381 -12.33 20.37 2.15
C GLY A 381 -13.26 19.93 1.01
N VAL A 382 -14.55 20.24 1.06
CA VAL A 382 -15.54 19.79 0.05
C VAL A 382 -15.54 20.71 -1.18
N GLY A 383 -14.60 20.58 -2.12
CA GLY A 383 -14.59 21.38 -3.36
C GLY A 383 -15.22 20.72 -4.60
N SER A 384 -15.39 19.40 -4.59
CA SER A 384 -16.14 18.60 -5.58
C SER A 384 -17.01 17.57 -4.83
N ASP A 385 -17.63 16.63 -5.55
CA ASP A 385 -18.23 15.46 -4.90
C ASP A 385 -17.11 14.55 -4.38
N PRO A 386 -16.94 14.40 -3.06
CA PRO A 386 -15.84 13.63 -2.49
C PRO A 386 -16.14 12.12 -2.46
N SER A 387 -17.25 11.66 -3.04
CA SER A 387 -17.68 10.27 -2.94
C SER A 387 -16.85 9.33 -3.84
N PRO A 388 -16.39 8.16 -3.34
CA PRO A 388 -16.52 7.69 -1.96
C PRO A 388 -15.51 8.34 -1.02
N VAL A 389 -15.91 8.55 0.24
CA VAL A 389 -15.02 8.97 1.34
C VAL A 389 -14.80 7.83 2.30
N ASP A 390 -13.56 7.40 2.40
CA ASP A 390 -13.09 6.39 3.33
C ASP A 390 -12.65 7.02 4.65
N VAL A 391 -13.05 6.43 5.77
CA VAL A 391 -12.66 6.87 7.11
C VAL A 391 -12.13 5.67 7.89
N VAL A 392 -10.87 5.76 8.34
CA VAL A 392 -10.20 4.70 9.12
C VAL A 392 -9.76 5.27 10.46
N LEU A 393 -10.36 4.79 11.55
CA LEU A 393 -9.87 5.06 12.90
C LEU A 393 -9.03 3.87 13.36
N LYS A 394 -7.76 4.10 13.71
CA LYS A 394 -6.83 3.05 14.16
C LYS A 394 -6.51 3.19 15.64
N LEU A 395 -6.72 2.12 16.42
CA LEU A 395 -6.35 2.00 17.84
C LEU A 395 -5.42 0.79 17.96
N GLY A 396 -4.13 1.02 18.17
CA GLY A 396 -3.14 -0.05 18.17
C GLY A 396 -3.15 -0.83 16.86
N ALA A 397 -3.46 -2.12 16.92
CA ALA A 397 -3.58 -2.96 15.74
C ALA A 397 -4.97 -2.85 15.09
N LYS A 398 -6.03 -2.50 15.83
CA LYS A 398 -7.40 -2.41 15.29
C LYS A 398 -7.64 -1.24 14.36
N ARG A 399 -8.29 -1.50 13.21
CA ARG A 399 -8.71 -0.50 12.21
C ARG A 399 -10.23 -0.56 12.02
N TYR A 400 -10.93 0.49 12.43
CA TYR A 400 -12.37 0.66 12.21
C TYR A 400 -12.59 1.41 10.90
N CYS A 401 -13.14 0.72 9.90
CA CYS A 401 -13.18 1.22 8.53
C CYS A 401 -14.61 1.44 8.06
N MET A 402 -14.88 2.65 7.62
CA MET A 402 -16.15 3.04 7.00
C MET A 402 -15.86 3.56 5.59
N SER A 403 -16.70 3.22 4.62
CA SER A 403 -16.63 3.80 3.28
C SER A 403 -17.97 4.43 2.93
N PHE A 404 -18.00 5.76 2.85
CA PHE A 404 -19.20 6.53 2.58
C PHE A 404 -19.30 6.80 1.07
N GLY A 405 -20.13 6.01 0.39
CA GLY A 405 -20.53 6.25 -1.00
C GLY A 405 -21.96 6.80 -1.11
N GLY A 406 -22.28 7.35 -2.27
CA GLY A 406 -23.63 7.86 -2.59
C GLY A 406 -23.92 9.24 -2.02
N THR A 407 -24.43 10.14 -2.86
CA THR A 407 -24.69 11.54 -2.48
C THR A 407 -26.09 11.66 -1.89
N GLU A 408 -26.22 12.10 -0.63
CA GLU A 408 -27.53 12.42 -0.04
C GLU A 408 -27.77 13.94 0.02
N LYS A 409 -26.77 14.73 0.44
CA LYS A 409 -26.81 16.21 0.42
C LYS A 409 -25.42 16.82 0.21
N LEU A 410 -25.11 17.25 -1.01
CA LEU A 410 -23.89 17.98 -1.37
C LEU A 410 -24.19 19.46 -1.68
N LYS A 411 -23.43 20.35 -1.07
CA LYS A 411 -23.29 21.76 -1.46
C LYS A 411 -21.81 21.98 -1.72
N VAL A 412 -21.44 21.94 -3.00
CA VAL A 412 -20.07 22.16 -3.46
C VAL A 412 -19.49 23.44 -2.83
N GLY A 413 -18.25 23.34 -2.34
CA GLY A 413 -17.54 24.41 -1.63
C GLY A 413 -18.04 24.69 -0.20
N LYS A 414 -19.02 23.96 0.32
CA LYS A 414 -19.64 24.25 1.63
C LYS A 414 -19.84 23.04 2.52
N LYS A 415 -20.44 21.96 2.01
CA LYS A 415 -20.87 20.84 2.87
C LYS A 415 -21.18 19.58 2.06
N ALA A 416 -20.67 18.44 2.50
CA ALA A 416 -21.14 17.12 2.10
C ALA A 416 -21.75 16.40 3.32
N THR A 417 -22.87 15.70 3.10
CA THR A 417 -23.43 14.78 4.09
C THR A 417 -23.78 13.47 3.42
N LEU A 418 -23.17 12.40 3.92
CA LEU A 418 -23.37 11.03 3.49
C LEU A 418 -23.92 10.22 4.67
N GLN A 419 -24.88 9.34 4.44
CA GLN A 419 -25.53 8.57 5.50
C GLN A 419 -25.78 7.13 5.07
N ASN A 420 -25.95 6.26 6.06
CA ASN A 420 -26.34 4.86 5.86
C ASN A 420 -25.43 4.10 4.87
N ALA A 421 -24.13 4.33 4.98
CA ALA A 421 -23.15 3.63 4.19
C ALA A 421 -23.06 2.14 4.62
N PRO A 422 -23.07 1.19 3.68
CA PRO A 422 -22.93 -0.23 3.99
C PRO A 422 -21.56 -0.54 4.57
N VAL A 423 -21.43 -1.73 5.18
CA VAL A 423 -20.14 -2.27 5.60
C VAL A 423 -19.26 -2.44 4.34
N PRO A 424 -18.04 -1.86 4.28
CA PRO A 424 -17.18 -2.04 3.13
C PRO A 424 -16.64 -3.46 3.07
N GLY A 425 -16.34 -3.96 1.86
CA GLY A 425 -15.81 -5.33 1.69
C GLY A 425 -14.45 -5.55 2.34
N ALA A 426 -13.68 -4.48 2.54
CA ALA A 426 -12.40 -4.47 3.25
C ALA A 426 -12.12 -3.08 3.82
N CYS A 427 -11.19 -3.00 4.77
CA CYS A 427 -10.57 -1.74 5.13
C CYS A 427 -9.76 -1.20 3.94
N PRO A 428 -9.86 0.10 3.62
CA PRO A 428 -8.98 0.70 2.62
C PRO A 428 -7.53 0.61 3.12
N PRO A 429 -6.55 0.33 2.25
CA PRO A 429 -5.16 0.05 2.63
C PRO A 429 -4.56 1.18 3.44
#